data_AF-A0A1G1PWD2-F1
#
_entry.id   AF-A0A1G1PWD2-F1
#
_cell.length_a   1.000
_cell.length_b   1.000
_cell.length_c   1.000
_cell.angle_alpha   90.00
_cell.angle_beta   90.00
_cell.angle_gamma   90.00
#
_symmetry.space_group_name_H-M   'P 1'
#
loop_
_entity.id
_entity.type
_entity.pdbx_description
1 polymer ?
#
loop_
_entity_poly.entity_id
_entity_poly.type
_entity_poly.pdbx_seq_one_letter_code
_entity_poly.pdbx_strand_id
1 'polypeptide(L)'
;MISGCILGLIGGNLLKIIGVTKYVYSNMDKLQISIGTLNIAFSWQNELGYRLLSTSNSSAGISLYLIFSSLLVGLGEEIFWRGFIQNKISNHLSVNLSIWITAALFALIHFYIFTILPVRLGVFFLFLIAVSGIVWGYLFKYFNSIWSSAISHGITAFIIWKYYFFSKP
;
A
#
# COMPACT_ATOMS: atom_id res chain seq x y z
N MET A 1 -7.17 5.58 12.73
CA MET A 1 -8.38 5.78 11.89
C MET A 1 -8.36 7.13 11.19
N ILE A 2 -8.39 8.26 11.92
CA ILE A 2 -8.38 9.63 11.33
C ILE A 2 -7.19 9.84 10.40
N SER A 3 -5.98 9.47 10.83
CA SER A 3 -4.77 9.51 10.01
C SER A 3 -4.91 8.75 8.69
N GLY A 4 -5.57 7.59 8.71
CA GLY A 4 -5.77 6.74 7.54
C GLY A 4 -6.67 7.40 6.50
N CYS A 5 -7.76 8.04 6.95
CA CYS A 5 -8.65 8.81 6.09
C CYS A 5 -7.94 10.04 5.50
N ILE A 6 -7.19 10.78 6.32
CA ILE A 6 -6.45 11.96 5.88
C ILE A 6 -5.42 11.58 4.81
N LEU A 7 -4.57 10.58 5.10
CA LEU A 7 -3.57 10.10 4.14
C LEU A 7 -4.22 9.57 2.86
N GLY A 8 -5.32 8.81 2.97
CA GLY A 8 -6.02 8.27 1.81
C GLY A 8 -6.64 9.35 0.92
N LEU A 9 -7.35 10.32 1.50
CA LEU A 9 -8.04 11.38 0.75
C LEU A 9 -7.08 12.43 0.21
N ILE A 10 -6.15 12.93 1.04
CA ILE A 10 -5.17 13.93 0.60
C ILE A 10 -4.20 13.29 -0.39
N GLY A 11 -3.65 12.12 -0.06
CA GLY A 11 -2.76 11.39 -0.94
C GLY A 11 -3.43 11.06 -2.27
N GLY A 12 -4.65 10.52 -2.24
CA GLY A 12 -5.44 10.26 -3.44
C GLY A 12 -5.67 11.51 -4.29
N ASN A 13 -6.08 12.63 -3.69
CA ASN A 13 -6.28 13.87 -4.42
C ASN A 13 -4.99 14.40 -5.07
N LEU A 14 -3.85 14.30 -4.39
CA LEU A 14 -2.54 14.64 -4.97
C LEU A 14 -2.24 13.76 -6.18
N LEU A 15 -2.47 12.45 -6.07
CA LEU A 15 -2.27 11.50 -7.18
C LEU A 15 -3.16 11.83 -8.38
N LYS A 16 -4.41 12.24 -8.13
CA LYS A 16 -5.35 12.67 -9.17
C LYS A 16 -4.89 13.94 -9.87
N ILE A 17 -4.47 14.96 -9.11
CA ILE A 17 -3.96 16.24 -9.65
C ILE A 17 -2.75 16.00 -10.56
N ILE A 18 -1.88 15.08 -10.18
CA ILE A 18 -0.63 14.80 -10.88
C ILE A 18 -0.84 13.82 -12.05
N GLY A 19 -2.05 13.26 -12.19
CA GLY A 19 -2.43 12.42 -13.34
C GLY A 19 -1.98 10.95 -13.24
N VAL A 20 -1.56 10.49 -12.06
CA VAL A 20 -1.21 9.08 -11.81
C VAL A 20 -2.41 8.16 -12.01
N THR A 21 -3.61 8.65 -11.69
CA THR A 21 -4.86 7.88 -11.78
C THR A 21 -5.30 7.57 -13.22
N LYS A 22 -4.62 8.11 -14.23
CA LYS A 22 -4.90 7.83 -15.66
C LYS A 22 -4.26 6.51 -16.13
N TYR A 23 -3.33 5.96 -15.37
CA TYR A 23 -2.66 4.70 -15.70
C TYR A 23 -3.50 3.55 -15.16
N VAL A 24 -4.20 2.85 -16.06
CA VAL A 24 -5.09 1.74 -15.71
C VAL A 24 -4.30 0.42 -15.72
N TYR A 25 -4.36 -0.30 -14.61
CA TYR A 25 -3.64 -1.55 -14.35
C TYR A 25 -4.28 -2.79 -15.03
N SER A 26 -5.29 -2.60 -15.86
CA SER A 26 -6.08 -3.68 -16.47
C SER A 26 -5.39 -4.39 -17.64
N ASN A 27 -4.31 -3.82 -18.18
CA ASN A 27 -3.53 -4.36 -19.30
C ASN A 27 -2.17 -4.93 -18.86
N MET A 28 -2.02 -5.34 -17.60
CA MET A 28 -0.81 -6.05 -17.19
C MET A 28 -0.82 -7.47 -17.78
N ASP A 29 0.21 -7.79 -18.55
CA ASP A 29 0.42 -9.13 -19.08
C ASP A 29 0.32 -10.18 -17.97
N LYS A 30 -0.24 -11.35 -18.29
CA LYS A 30 -0.26 -12.50 -17.39
C LYS A 30 1.19 -12.75 -16.94
N LEU A 31 1.43 -12.88 -15.64
CA LEU A 31 2.73 -13.32 -15.17
C LEU A 31 2.93 -14.76 -15.66
N GLN A 32 3.80 -14.96 -16.65
CA GLN A 32 4.07 -16.28 -17.23
C GLN A 32 5.47 -16.71 -16.81
N ILE A 33 5.54 -17.83 -16.09
CA ILE A 33 6.78 -18.50 -15.72
C ILE A 33 6.83 -19.79 -16.53
N SER A 34 7.84 -19.88 -17.40
CA SER A 34 8.07 -21.06 -18.26
C SER A 34 9.37 -21.72 -17.85
N ILE A 35 9.31 -22.96 -17.36
CA ILE A 35 10.48 -23.77 -16.99
C ILE A 35 10.39 -25.11 -17.73
N GLY A 36 11.20 -25.26 -18.79
CA GLY A 36 11.12 -26.44 -19.65
C GLY A 36 9.76 -26.52 -20.35
N THR A 37 8.99 -27.59 -20.09
CA THR A 37 7.62 -27.78 -20.60
C THR A 37 6.54 -27.19 -19.68
N LEU A 38 6.92 -26.73 -18.49
CA LEU A 38 5.98 -26.27 -17.47
C LEU A 38 5.73 -24.77 -17.62
N ASN A 39 4.54 -24.41 -18.09
CA ASN A 39 4.08 -23.03 -18.25
C ASN A 39 3.03 -22.71 -17.20
N ILE A 40 3.40 -21.93 -16.18
CA ILE A 40 2.47 -21.39 -15.19
C ILE A 40 2.16 -19.96 -15.58
N ALA A 41 0.89 -19.68 -15.89
CA ALA A 41 0.40 -18.33 -16.13
C ALA A 41 -0.50 -17.88 -14.98
N PHE A 42 -0.07 -16.87 -14.24
CA PHE A 42 -0.88 -16.22 -13.21
C PHE A 42 -1.48 -14.93 -13.79
N SER A 43 -2.80 -14.93 -13.95
CA SER A 43 -3.53 -13.71 -14.32
C SER A 43 -3.72 -12.84 -13.08
N TRP A 44 -3.32 -11.57 -13.15
CA TRP A 44 -3.53 -10.60 -12.07
C TRP A 44 -5.00 -10.46 -11.66
N GLN A 45 -5.93 -10.70 -12.59
CA GLN A 45 -7.37 -10.67 -12.32
C GLN A 45 -7.85 -11.76 -11.34
N ASN A 46 -7.06 -12.82 -11.16
CA ASN A 46 -7.38 -13.92 -10.24
C ASN A 46 -6.83 -13.68 -8.83
N GLU A 47 -6.03 -12.63 -8.63
CA GLU A 47 -5.52 -12.24 -7.31
C GLU A 47 -6.68 -11.79 -6.41
N LEU A 48 -6.60 -12.15 -5.12
CA LEU A 48 -7.70 -11.99 -4.17
C LEU A 48 -8.09 -10.51 -3.99
N GLY A 49 -7.11 -9.62 -3.87
CA GLY A 49 -7.31 -8.17 -3.79
C GLY A 49 -8.07 -7.63 -4.99
N TYR A 50 -7.70 -8.00 -6.22
CA TYR A 50 -8.42 -7.63 -7.44
C TYR A 50 -9.87 -8.14 -7.47
N ARG A 51 -10.10 -9.38 -7.03
CA ARG A 51 -11.45 -9.97 -6.96
C ARG A 51 -12.32 -9.29 -5.91
N LEU A 52 -11.77 -8.97 -4.74
CA LEU A 52 -12.49 -8.25 -3.69
C LEU A 52 -12.76 -6.80 -4.09
N LEU A 53 -11.82 -6.16 -4.78
CA LEU A 53 -12.01 -4.82 -5.29
C LEU A 53 -13.12 -4.76 -6.35
N SER A 54 -13.15 -5.69 -7.30
CA SER A 54 -14.18 -5.72 -8.36
C SER A 54 -15.59 -6.00 -7.82
N THR A 55 -15.72 -6.71 -6.69
CA THR A 55 -17.01 -6.95 -6.00
C THR A 55 -17.42 -5.81 -5.07
N SER A 56 -16.54 -4.82 -4.86
CA SER A 56 -16.77 -3.69 -3.94
C SER A 56 -17.76 -2.62 -4.44
N ASN A 57 -18.54 -2.90 -5.49
CA ASN A 57 -19.63 -2.03 -5.94
C ASN A 57 -20.90 -2.18 -5.07
N SER A 58 -20.97 -3.23 -4.26
CA SER A 58 -22.04 -3.45 -3.28
C SER A 58 -21.60 -3.03 -1.88
N SER A 59 -22.55 -2.73 -0.99
CA SER A 59 -22.26 -2.43 0.42
C SER A 59 -21.53 -3.59 1.13
N ALA A 60 -21.95 -4.82 0.87
CA ALA A 60 -21.27 -6.02 1.37
C ALA A 60 -19.83 -6.13 0.85
N GLY A 61 -19.62 -5.88 -0.45
CA GLY A 61 -18.28 -5.90 -1.06
C GLY A 61 -17.37 -4.80 -0.52
N ILE A 62 -17.90 -3.60 -0.24
CA ILE A 62 -17.16 -2.52 0.43
C ILE A 62 -16.64 -2.97 1.78
N SER A 63 -17.53 -3.54 2.61
CA SER A 63 -17.17 -4.02 3.94
C SER A 63 -16.10 -5.12 3.87
N LEU A 64 -16.26 -6.09 2.97
CA LEU A 64 -15.28 -7.16 2.78
C LEU A 64 -13.92 -6.62 2.33
N TYR A 65 -13.91 -5.69 1.36
CA TYR A 65 -12.66 -5.12 0.87
C TYR A 65 -11.97 -4.24 1.92
N LEU A 66 -12.73 -3.53 2.76
CA LEU A 66 -12.18 -2.76 3.87
C LEU A 66 -11.56 -3.67 4.94
N ILE A 67 -12.23 -4.77 5.28
CA ILE A 67 -11.70 -5.78 6.23
C ILE A 67 -10.42 -6.39 5.67
N PHE A 68 -10.42 -6.79 4.39
CA PHE A 68 -9.24 -7.31 3.70
C PHE A 68 -8.08 -6.31 3.74
N SER A 69 -8.33 -5.06 3.36
CA SER A 69 -7.31 -4.01 3.33
C SER A 69 -6.76 -3.70 4.73
N SER A 70 -7.59 -3.79 5.77
CA SER A 70 -7.17 -3.51 7.15
C SER A 70 -6.42 -4.67 7.79
N LEU A 71 -6.87 -5.91 7.58
CA LEU A 71 -6.33 -7.08 8.27
C LEU A 71 -5.24 -7.80 7.49
N LEU A 72 -5.34 -7.90 6.16
CA LEU A 72 -4.33 -8.61 5.38
C LEU A 72 -3.24 -7.66 4.89
N VAL A 73 -3.63 -6.53 4.30
CA VAL A 73 -2.65 -5.54 3.80
C VAL A 73 -2.07 -4.75 4.98
N GLY A 74 -2.91 -3.98 5.68
CA GLY A 74 -2.49 -3.14 6.80
C GLY A 74 -1.77 -3.93 7.89
N LEU A 75 -2.48 -4.80 8.61
CA LEU A 75 -1.88 -5.54 9.73
C LEU A 75 -0.72 -6.45 9.29
N GLY A 76 -0.85 -7.15 8.16
CA GLY A 76 0.22 -8.03 7.65
C GLY A 76 1.53 -7.29 7.41
N GLU A 77 1.47 -6.16 6.71
CA GLU A 77 2.65 -5.34 6.46
C GLU A 77 3.17 -4.66 7.72
N GLU A 78 2.28 -4.13 8.58
CA GLU A 78 2.69 -3.46 9.81
C GLU A 78 3.40 -4.39 10.80
N ILE A 79 3.00 -5.68 10.90
CA ILE A 79 3.72 -6.69 11.71
C ILE A 79 5.18 -6.77 11.29
N PHE A 80 5.44 -6.83 9.99
CA PHE A 80 6.79 -6.90 9.48
C PHE A 80 7.55 -5.56 9.66
N TRP A 81 6.96 -4.45 9.22
CA TRP A 81 7.67 -3.17 9.21
C TRP A 81 7.85 -2.56 10.60
N ARG A 82 6.80 -2.54 11.42
CA ARG A 82 6.83 -1.89 12.74
C ARG A 82 7.17 -2.90 13.83
N GLY A 83 6.51 -4.06 13.79
CA GLY A 83 6.73 -5.13 14.75
C GLY A 83 8.14 -5.73 14.69
N PHE A 84 8.73 -5.86 13.50
CA PHE A 84 10.05 -6.44 13.31
C PHE A 84 11.13 -5.42 12.92
N ILE A 85 11.05 -4.81 11.73
CA ILE A 85 12.15 -3.98 11.19
C ILE A 85 12.42 -2.74 12.06
N GLN A 86 11.41 -1.91 12.33
CA GLN A 86 11.55 -0.69 13.14
C GLN A 86 12.08 -1.01 14.54
N ASN A 87 11.51 -2.02 15.19
CA ASN A 87 11.95 -2.48 16.51
C ASN A 87 13.40 -2.96 16.48
N LYS A 88 13.78 -3.77 15.48
CA LYS A 88 15.15 -4.30 15.35
C LYS A 88 16.17 -3.17 15.17
N ILE A 89 15.87 -2.17 14.34
CA ILE A 89 16.75 -1.01 14.13
C ILE A 89 16.84 -0.16 15.41
N SER A 90 15.75 -0.03 16.16
CA SER A 90 15.71 0.76 17.40
C SER A 90 16.56 0.19 18.55
N ASN A 91 17.00 -1.07 18.44
CA ASN A 91 17.97 -1.65 19.39
C ASN A 91 19.39 -1.08 19.21
N HIS A 92 19.68 -0.48 18.05
CA HIS A 92 21.01 0.02 17.70
C HIS A 92 21.03 1.53 17.45
N LEU A 93 19.90 2.13 17.09
CA LEU A 93 19.76 3.54 16.73
C LEU A 93 18.65 4.20 17.53
N SER A 94 18.60 5.53 17.49
CA SER A 94 17.49 6.27 18.12
C SER A 94 16.15 5.88 17.50
N VAL A 95 15.08 5.92 18.31
CA VAL A 95 13.73 5.58 17.85
C VAL A 95 13.31 6.42 16.64
N ASN A 96 13.64 7.72 16.65
CA ASN A 96 13.33 8.59 15.52
C ASN A 96 14.07 8.12 14.26
N LEU A 97 15.39 7.90 14.33
CA LEU A 97 16.15 7.44 13.17
C LEU A 97 15.66 6.08 12.65
N SER A 98 15.24 5.20 13.55
CA SER A 98 14.65 3.90 13.21
C SER A 98 13.35 4.06 12.40
N ILE A 99 12.50 5.03 12.75
CA ILE A 99 11.29 5.36 11.99
C ILE A 99 11.65 5.84 10.58
N TRP A 100 12.58 6.78 10.45
CA TRP A 100 12.99 7.33 9.15
C TRP A 100 13.60 6.26 8.24
N ILE A 101 14.50 5.42 8.77
CA ILE A 101 15.11 4.33 8.00
C ILE A 101 14.05 3.30 7.59
N THR A 102 13.17 2.89 8.52
CA THR A 102 12.12 1.93 8.21
C THR A 102 11.18 2.46 7.14
N ALA A 103 10.79 3.74 7.21
CA ALA A 103 9.93 4.37 6.22
C ALA A 103 10.60 4.47 4.84
N ALA A 104 11.90 4.72 4.79
CA ALA A 104 12.67 4.69 3.54
C ALA A 104 12.71 3.27 2.95
N LEU A 105 13.04 2.25 3.75
CA LEU A 105 13.04 0.85 3.31
C LEU A 105 11.65 0.39 2.84
N PHE A 106 10.61 0.79 3.57
CA PHE A 106 9.22 0.56 3.20
C PHE A 106 8.88 1.15 1.83
N ALA A 107 9.33 2.37 1.53
CA ALA A 107 9.17 2.94 0.20
C ALA A 107 10.00 2.20 -0.86
N LEU A 108 11.25 1.81 -0.55
CA LEU A 108 12.14 1.13 -1.50
C LEU A 108 11.57 -0.19 -2.03
N ILE A 109 10.86 -0.98 -1.21
CA ILE A 109 10.25 -2.23 -1.70
C ILE A 109 9.13 -1.99 -2.73
N HIS A 110 8.60 -0.77 -2.80
CA HIS A 110 7.59 -0.38 -3.78
C HIS A 110 8.17 0.10 -5.12
N PHE A 111 9.47 -0.12 -5.37
CA PHE A 111 10.13 0.23 -6.64
C PHE A 111 9.50 -0.46 -7.86
N TYR A 112 8.79 -1.57 -7.68
CA TYR A 112 8.04 -2.22 -8.75
C TYR A 112 7.05 -1.27 -9.45
N ILE A 113 6.63 -0.16 -8.82
CA ILE A 113 5.72 0.81 -9.43
C ILE A 113 6.28 1.47 -10.69
N PHE A 114 7.60 1.54 -10.85
CA PHE A 114 8.23 2.07 -12.07
C PHE A 114 8.01 1.19 -13.31
N THR A 115 7.54 -0.04 -13.13
CA THR A 115 7.11 -0.89 -14.25
C THR A 115 5.83 -0.37 -14.90
N ILE A 116 5.08 0.48 -14.20
CA ILE A 116 3.75 0.97 -14.61
C ILE A 116 3.73 2.50 -14.77
N LEU A 117 4.41 3.21 -13.88
CA LEU A 117 4.45 4.68 -13.88
C LEU A 117 5.75 5.22 -14.48
N PRO A 118 5.69 6.31 -15.27
CA PRO A 118 6.89 7.06 -15.67
C PRO A 118 7.72 7.49 -14.45
N VAL A 119 9.04 7.56 -14.62
CA VAL A 119 10.00 7.87 -13.54
C VAL A 119 9.57 9.05 -12.68
N ARG A 120 9.18 10.18 -13.28
CA ARG A 120 8.75 11.37 -12.53
C ARG A 120 7.55 11.10 -11.61
N LEU A 121 6.57 10.34 -12.09
CA LEU A 121 5.36 10.00 -11.35
C LEU A 121 5.64 8.95 -10.27
N GLY A 122 6.45 7.94 -10.60
CA GLY A 122 6.86 6.91 -9.66
C GLY A 122 7.68 7.48 -8.49
N VAL A 123 8.61 8.43 -8.75
CA VAL A 123 9.38 9.09 -7.68
C VAL A 123 8.46 9.85 -6.72
N PHE A 124 7.49 10.59 -7.24
CA PHE A 124 6.52 11.29 -6.39
C PHE A 124 5.65 10.30 -5.59
N PHE A 125 5.25 9.19 -6.22
CA PHE A 125 4.49 8.14 -5.54
C PHE A 125 5.27 7.53 -4.36
N LEU A 126 6.55 7.18 -4.60
CA LEU A 126 7.45 6.68 -3.56
C LEU A 126 7.64 7.67 -2.42
N PHE A 127 7.73 8.96 -2.73
CA PHE A 127 7.77 10.00 -1.71
C PHE A 127 6.51 9.98 -0.82
N LEU A 128 5.32 9.87 -1.40
CA LEU A 128 4.08 9.76 -0.61
C LEU A 128 4.03 8.48 0.24
N ILE A 129 4.53 7.36 -0.28
CA ILE A 129 4.67 6.10 0.49
C ILE A 129 5.60 6.32 1.68
N ALA A 130 6.77 6.96 1.46
CA ALA A 130 7.73 7.23 2.53
C ALA A 130 7.12 8.13 3.63
N VAL A 131 6.40 9.19 3.24
CA VAL A 131 5.69 10.08 4.18
C VAL A 131 4.65 9.31 4.99
N SER A 132 3.85 8.46 4.32
CA SER A 132 2.88 7.60 5.01
C SER A 132 3.58 6.64 5.97
N GLY A 133 4.72 6.09 5.55
CA GLY A 133 5.57 5.23 6.36
C GLY A 133 6.07 5.90 7.65
N ILE A 134 6.45 7.17 7.57
CA ILE A 134 6.85 7.99 8.72
C ILE A 134 5.66 8.16 9.67
N VAL A 135 4.49 8.54 9.14
CA VAL A 135 3.27 8.73 9.95
C VAL A 135 2.93 7.46 10.71
N TRP A 136 2.92 6.30 10.04
CA TRP A 136 2.63 5.03 10.71
C TRP A 136 3.72 4.59 11.68
N GLY A 137 4.99 4.94 11.45
CA GLY A 137 6.06 4.70 12.42
C GLY A 137 5.90 5.53 13.71
N TYR A 138 5.46 6.78 13.58
CA TYR A 138 5.13 7.63 14.74
C TYR A 138 3.82 7.24 15.43
N LEU A 139 2.81 6.77 14.70
CA LEU A 139 1.60 6.18 15.32
C LEU A 139 1.97 4.98 16.18
N PHE A 140 2.77 4.07 15.65
CA PHE A 140 3.25 2.90 16.39
C PHE A 140 4.01 3.32 17.66
N LYS A 141 4.92 4.29 17.55
CA LYS A 141 5.66 4.84 18.69
C LYS A 141 4.74 5.47 19.74
N TYR A 142 3.80 6.30 19.33
CA TYR A 142 2.97 7.10 20.24
C TYR A 142 1.92 6.25 20.96
N PHE A 143 1.24 5.35 20.24
CA PHE A 143 0.20 4.49 20.79
C PHE A 143 0.73 3.17 21.34
N ASN A 144 2.01 2.86 21.12
CA ASN A 144 2.65 1.60 21.47
C ASN A 144 1.81 0.37 21.06
N SER A 145 1.17 0.46 19.89
CA SER A 145 0.20 -0.52 19.41
C SER A 145 0.23 -0.61 17.91
N ILE A 146 0.38 -1.83 17.41
CA ILE A 146 0.44 -2.12 15.98
C ILE A 146 -0.88 -1.85 15.28
N TRP A 147 -2.00 -1.97 16.00
CA TRP A 147 -3.34 -1.72 15.49
C TRP A 147 -3.54 -0.27 15.04
N SER A 148 -2.87 0.68 15.70
CA SER A 148 -2.97 2.10 15.35
C SER A 148 -2.47 2.36 13.92
N SER A 149 -1.30 1.80 13.60
CA SER A 149 -0.69 1.83 12.28
C SER A 149 -1.45 0.95 11.29
N ALA A 150 -1.83 -0.27 11.68
CA ALA A 150 -2.47 -1.25 10.79
C ALA A 150 -3.82 -0.74 10.26
N ILE A 151 -4.67 -0.22 11.14
CA ILE A 151 -5.97 0.36 10.75
C ILE A 151 -5.75 1.61 9.92
N SER A 152 -4.78 2.45 10.27
CA SER A 152 -4.47 3.65 9.48
C SER A 152 -4.02 3.29 8.08
N HIS A 153 -3.08 2.36 7.95
CA HIS A 153 -2.53 1.89 6.69
C HIS A 153 -3.63 1.24 5.85
N GLY A 154 -4.38 0.30 6.40
CA GLY A 154 -5.43 -0.39 5.67
C GLY A 154 -6.53 0.52 5.13
N ILE A 155 -6.93 1.55 5.89
CA ILE A 155 -7.87 2.56 5.42
C ILE A 155 -7.26 3.39 4.29
N THR A 156 -5.99 3.80 4.41
CA THR A 156 -5.28 4.52 3.34
C THR A 156 -5.22 3.69 2.06
N ALA A 157 -4.82 2.42 2.16
CA ALA A 157 -4.79 1.49 1.04
C ALA A 157 -6.17 1.33 0.41
N PHE A 158 -7.21 1.05 1.21
CA PHE A 158 -8.59 0.95 0.73
C PHE A 158 -9.02 2.17 -0.07
N ILE A 159 -8.80 3.39 0.46
CA ILE A 159 -9.21 4.63 -0.20
C ILE A 159 -8.45 4.82 -1.51
N ILE A 160 -7.12 4.67 -1.49
CA ILE A 160 -6.26 4.87 -2.67
C ILE A 160 -6.63 3.88 -3.77
N TRP A 161 -6.70 2.59 -3.45
CA TRP A 161 -6.98 1.55 -4.44
C TRP A 161 -8.38 1.67 -5.03
N LYS A 162 -9.41 1.83 -4.18
CA LYS A 162 -10.80 1.89 -4.62
C LYS A 162 -11.15 3.14 -5.41
N TYR A 163 -10.72 4.31 -4.94
CA TYR A 163 -11.22 5.58 -5.47
C TYR A 163 -10.26 6.26 -6.45
N TYR A 164 -8.96 5.94 -6.41
CA TYR A 164 -7.95 6.66 -7.19
C TYR A 164 -7.21 5.78 -8.21
N PHE A 165 -7.02 4.49 -7.96
CA PHE A 165 -6.28 3.61 -8.90
C PHE A 165 -7.17 2.75 -9.79
N PHE A 166 -8.31 2.29 -9.29
CA PHE A 166 -9.19 1.37 -10.01
C PHE A 166 -10.62 1.87 -10.22
N SER A 167 -10.89 3.14 -9.88
CA SER A 167 -12.10 3.78 -10.36
C SER A 167 -11.99 3.88 -11.89
N LYS A 168 -12.94 3.26 -12.60
CA LYS A 168 -13.08 3.49 -14.04
C LYS A 168 -13.22 5.01 -14.26
N PRO A 169 -12.62 5.57 -15.34
CA PRO A 169 -12.89 6.95 -15.72
C PRO A 169 -14.39 7.19 -15.91
#